data_AF-A0A969C4T5-F1
#
_entry.id   AF-A0A969C4T5-F1
#
_cell.length_a   1.000
_cell.length_b   1.000
_cell.length_c   1.000
_cell.angle_alpha   90.00
_cell.angle_beta   90.00
_cell.angle_gamma   90.00
#
_symmetry.space_group_name_H-M   'P 1'
#
loop_
_entity.id
_entity.type
_entity.pdbx_description
1 polymer ?
#
loop_
_entity_poly.entity_id
_entity_poly.type
_entity_poly.pdbx_seq_one_letter_code
_entity_poly.pdbx_strand_id
1 'polypeptide(L)'
;MIESREKEWQKFQATAQQMLDNPRILRKDLQIRQFNQTLHLWISPTFTPEKHWIFNEPQSQINPQPKPIVQQIIWQKDADFQRLRNSEIDWQDDFQLSPTFEIKTVEIEWEFYRKLYSELSKVQLPPFLEVEMSGRDGDICGIETLDYFYSGRIIWWSDYPEEWKDLVDWYEKLRKFLEEKFSNYSN
;
A
#
# COMPACT_ATOMS: atom_id res chain seq x y z
N MET A 1 -12.12 30.39 10.77
CA MET A 1 -10.73 29.88 10.98
C MET A 1 -10.71 28.34 11.09
N ILE A 2 -11.66 27.70 11.78
CA ILE A 2 -11.76 26.21 11.88
C ILE A 2 -12.08 25.56 10.52
N GLU A 3 -13.03 26.10 9.74
CA GLU A 3 -13.40 25.55 8.42
C GLU A 3 -12.26 25.56 7.38
N SER A 4 -11.29 26.47 7.51
CA SER A 4 -10.10 26.49 6.63
C SER A 4 -9.23 25.26 6.91
N ARG A 5 -8.97 25.00 8.20
CA ARG A 5 -8.12 23.89 8.64
C ARG A 5 -8.71 22.51 8.33
N GLU A 6 -10.03 22.38 8.36
CA GLU A 6 -10.69 21.13 7.97
C GLU A 6 -10.52 20.85 6.47
N LYS A 7 -10.74 21.85 5.61
CA LYS A 7 -10.51 21.73 4.16
C LYS A 7 -9.05 21.45 3.82
N GLU A 8 -8.14 22.11 4.54
CA GLU A 8 -6.70 21.91 4.44
C GLU A 8 -6.33 20.45 4.77
N TRP A 9 -6.85 19.92 5.88
CA TRP A 9 -6.66 18.52 6.25
C TRP A 9 -7.23 17.55 5.23
N GLN A 10 -8.43 17.82 4.70
CA GLN A 10 -9.05 16.98 3.66
C GLN A 10 -8.21 16.95 2.38
N LYS A 11 -7.69 18.10 1.92
CA LYS A 11 -6.80 18.17 0.75
C LYS A 11 -5.50 17.39 1.01
N PHE A 12 -4.95 17.51 2.21
CA PHE A 12 -3.76 16.78 2.61
C PHE A 12 -4.00 15.26 2.65
N GLN A 13 -5.12 14.82 3.23
CA GLN A 13 -5.55 13.42 3.21
C GLN A 13 -5.71 12.88 1.80
N ALA A 14 -6.40 13.63 0.93
CA ALA A 14 -6.57 13.23 -0.47
C ALA A 14 -5.23 13.08 -1.19
N THR A 15 -4.28 13.98 -0.92
CA THR A 15 -2.93 13.91 -1.49
C THR A 15 -2.16 12.68 -0.97
N ALA A 16 -2.23 12.41 0.33
CA ALA A 16 -1.61 11.23 0.92
C ALA A 16 -2.20 9.94 0.34
N GLN A 17 -3.53 9.86 0.27
CA GLN A 17 -4.23 8.70 -0.28
C GLN A 17 -3.87 8.48 -1.75
N GLN A 18 -3.81 9.54 -2.55
CA GLN A 18 -3.42 9.42 -3.96
C GLN A 18 -2.00 8.83 -4.10
N MET A 19 -1.08 9.18 -3.21
CA MET A 19 0.28 8.64 -3.21
C MET A 19 0.35 7.19 -2.71
N LEU A 20 -0.50 6.83 -1.74
CA LEU A 20 -0.63 5.46 -1.24
C LEU A 20 -1.29 4.52 -2.25
N ASP A 21 -2.31 4.99 -2.95
CA ASP A 21 -3.03 4.27 -4.01
C ASP A 21 -2.18 4.12 -5.28
N ASN A 22 -1.28 5.08 -5.54
CA ASN A 22 -0.35 5.00 -6.66
C ASN A 22 1.08 5.34 -6.22
N PRO A 23 1.83 4.36 -5.72
CA PRO A 23 3.20 4.55 -5.27
C PRO A 23 4.16 5.10 -6.35
N ARG A 24 3.78 5.08 -7.64
CA ARG A 24 4.57 5.68 -8.73
C ARG A 24 4.59 7.20 -8.67
N ILE A 25 3.64 7.82 -7.98
CA ILE A 25 3.60 9.29 -7.80
C ILE A 25 4.25 9.75 -6.49
N LEU A 26 4.83 8.83 -5.71
CA LEU A 26 5.69 9.19 -4.58
C LEU A 26 6.81 10.12 -5.06
N ARG A 27 7.34 10.94 -4.16
CA ARG A 27 8.44 11.84 -4.51
C ARG A 27 9.64 11.07 -5.06
N LYS A 28 10.40 11.67 -5.97
CA LYS A 28 11.49 11.01 -6.72
C LYS A 28 12.60 10.45 -5.83
N ASP A 29 12.81 11.02 -4.65
CA ASP A 29 13.73 10.56 -3.61
C ASP A 29 13.26 9.28 -2.90
N LEU A 30 11.95 8.99 -2.96
CA LEU A 30 11.31 7.82 -2.37
C LEU A 30 11.06 6.69 -3.38
N GLN A 31 11.24 6.96 -4.68
CA GLN A 31 11.04 5.99 -5.76
C GLN A 31 12.29 5.14 -6.02
N ILE A 32 12.09 3.84 -6.26
CA ILE A 32 13.17 2.91 -6.62
C ILE A 32 13.19 2.69 -8.14
N ARG A 33 13.90 3.57 -8.85
CA ARG A 33 13.88 3.65 -10.33
C ARG A 33 14.38 2.41 -11.08
N GLN A 34 15.15 1.56 -10.43
CA GLN A 34 15.75 0.35 -10.98
C GLN A 34 14.82 -0.87 -10.94
N PHE A 35 13.61 -0.68 -10.41
CA PHE A 35 12.65 -1.75 -10.20
C PHE A 35 11.31 -1.39 -10.83
N ASN A 36 10.60 -2.41 -11.25
CA ASN A 36 9.24 -2.36 -11.73
C ASN A 36 8.32 -2.77 -10.58
N GLN A 37 7.34 -1.92 -10.28
CA GLN A 37 6.30 -2.26 -9.30
C GLN A 37 5.32 -3.26 -9.94
N THR A 38 5.07 -4.36 -9.24
CA THR A 38 4.37 -5.53 -9.82
C THR A 38 3.14 -5.94 -9.03
N LEU A 39 3.14 -5.77 -7.71
CA LEU A 39 2.00 -6.04 -6.83
C LEU A 39 1.96 -5.01 -5.71
N HIS A 40 0.77 -4.58 -5.37
CA HIS A 40 0.48 -3.70 -4.26
C HIS A 40 -0.53 -4.38 -3.34
N LEU A 41 -0.16 -4.52 -2.07
CA LEU A 41 -0.97 -5.04 -0.99
C LEU A 41 -1.22 -3.91 0.02
N TRP A 42 -2.41 -3.77 0.57
CA TRP A 42 -2.60 -2.85 1.69
C TRP A 42 -3.63 -3.35 2.70
N ILE A 43 -3.47 -2.86 3.92
CA ILE A 43 -4.45 -2.97 5.00
C ILE A 43 -4.62 -1.58 5.62
N SER A 44 -5.87 -1.16 5.78
CA SER A 44 -6.27 0.10 6.41
C SER A 44 -7.13 -0.22 7.64
N PRO A 45 -6.50 -0.48 8.80
CA PRO A 45 -7.24 -0.76 10.02
C PRO A 45 -7.91 0.50 10.58
N THR A 46 -9.00 0.32 11.31
CA THR A 46 -9.74 1.47 11.88
C THR A 46 -8.91 2.26 12.89
N PHE A 47 -8.06 1.59 13.68
CA PHE A 47 -7.38 2.18 14.84
C PHE A 47 -5.85 2.22 14.74
N THR A 48 -5.26 1.72 13.66
CA THR A 48 -3.80 1.72 13.49
C THR A 48 -3.44 2.28 12.11
N PRO A 49 -2.20 2.78 11.93
CA PRO A 49 -1.80 3.32 10.65
C PRO A 49 -1.98 2.30 9.52
N GLU A 50 -2.47 2.80 8.39
CA GLU A 50 -2.55 2.05 7.15
C GLU A 50 -1.15 1.63 6.70
N LYS A 51 -1.04 0.39 6.21
CA LYS A 51 0.22 -0.17 5.72
C LYS A 51 0.04 -0.59 4.27
N HIS A 52 0.96 -0.14 3.42
CA HIS A 52 1.04 -0.52 2.02
C HIS A 52 2.33 -1.31 1.81
N TRP A 53 2.27 -2.42 1.09
CA TRP A 53 3.43 -3.19 0.67
C TRP A 53 3.51 -3.25 -0.85
N ILE A 54 4.60 -2.74 -1.41
CA ILE A 54 4.84 -2.67 -2.85
C ILE A 54 5.94 -3.65 -3.21
N PHE A 55 5.58 -4.65 -3.99
CA PHE A 55 6.50 -5.61 -4.56
C PHE A 55 7.14 -5.01 -5.80
N ASN A 56 8.45 -5.17 -5.88
CA ASN A 56 9.30 -4.54 -6.86
C ASN A 56 10.24 -5.59 -7.45
N GLU A 57 10.12 -5.80 -8.75
CA GLU A 57 11.01 -6.67 -9.51
C GLU A 57 12.12 -5.84 -10.16
N PRO A 58 13.40 -6.23 -10.09
CA PRO A 58 14.45 -5.49 -10.77
C PRO A 58 14.28 -5.52 -12.29
N GLN A 59 14.64 -4.41 -12.93
CA GLN A 59 14.60 -4.31 -14.38
C GLN A 59 15.54 -5.34 -15.02
N SER A 60 15.09 -5.94 -16.14
CA SER A 60 15.81 -6.99 -16.87
C SER A 60 17.20 -6.58 -17.34
N GLN A 61 17.46 -5.28 -17.48
CA GLN A 61 18.72 -4.70 -17.95
C GLN A 61 19.82 -4.63 -16.88
N ILE A 62 19.50 -4.89 -15.61
CA ILE A 62 20.45 -4.80 -14.50
C ILE A 62 21.23 -6.11 -14.37
N ASN A 63 22.55 -6.04 -14.39
CA ASN A 63 23.45 -7.20 -14.25
C ASN A 63 24.60 -6.88 -13.27
N PRO A 64 24.81 -7.68 -12.20
CA PRO A 64 24.03 -8.84 -11.79
C PRO A 64 22.59 -8.47 -11.42
N GLN A 65 21.65 -9.38 -11.70
CA GLN A 65 20.25 -9.24 -11.29
C GLN A 65 20.18 -9.22 -9.75
N PRO A 66 19.77 -8.10 -9.13
CA PRO A 66 19.57 -8.07 -7.68
C PRO A 66 18.35 -8.93 -7.30
N LYS A 67 18.12 -9.08 -6.01
CA LYS A 67 16.90 -9.72 -5.51
C LYS A 67 15.70 -8.78 -5.66
N PRO A 68 14.46 -9.30 -5.82
CA PRO A 68 13.26 -8.49 -5.67
C PRO A 68 13.19 -7.89 -4.28
N ILE A 69 12.50 -6.75 -4.18
CA ILE A 69 12.33 -6.04 -2.92
C ILE A 69 10.86 -5.81 -2.63
N VAL A 70 10.56 -5.64 -1.35
CA VAL A 70 9.26 -5.17 -0.89
C VAL A 70 9.47 -3.87 -0.14
N GLN A 71 8.70 -2.84 -0.50
CA GLN A 71 8.65 -1.58 0.25
C GLN A 71 7.41 -1.57 1.14
N GLN A 72 7.57 -1.39 2.44
CA GLN A 72 6.47 -1.03 3.33
C GLN A 72 6.39 0.49 3.41
N ILE A 73 5.22 1.04 3.12
CA ILE A 73 4.93 2.47 3.17
C ILE A 73 3.84 2.68 4.22
N ILE A 74 4.12 3.56 5.18
CA ILE A 74 3.18 3.93 6.26
C ILE A 74 3.08 5.45 6.28
N TRP A 75 1.86 5.96 6.19
CA TRP A 75 1.62 7.39 6.34
C TRP A 75 1.68 7.79 7.82
N GLN A 76 2.54 8.75 8.16
CA GLN A 76 2.66 9.30 9.51
C GLN A 76 1.57 10.33 9.79
N LYS A 77 0.31 9.87 9.72
CA LYS A 77 -0.91 10.69 9.81
C LYS A 77 -0.92 11.61 11.04
N ASP A 78 -0.54 11.07 12.20
CA ASP A 78 -0.52 11.86 13.44
C ASP A 78 0.54 12.95 13.41
N ALA A 79 1.73 12.67 12.88
CA ALA A 79 2.79 13.66 12.74
C ALA A 79 2.39 14.78 11.79
N ASP A 80 1.76 14.43 10.66
CA ASP A 80 1.25 15.41 9.69
C ASP A 80 0.08 16.23 10.26
N PHE A 81 -0.82 15.61 11.02
CA PHE A 81 -1.91 16.32 11.70
C PHE A 81 -1.37 17.31 12.74
N GLN A 82 -0.40 16.92 13.56
CA GLN A 82 0.24 17.82 14.51
C GLN A 82 0.99 18.95 13.80
N ARG A 83 1.67 18.65 12.68
CA ARG A 83 2.35 19.66 11.87
C ARG A 83 1.38 20.73 11.38
N LEU A 84 0.23 20.32 10.81
CA LEU A 84 -0.81 21.24 10.34
C LEU A 84 -1.49 22.03 11.47
N ARG A 85 -1.63 21.42 12.65
CA ARG A 85 -2.23 22.10 13.80
C ARG A 85 -1.32 23.19 14.37
N ASN A 86 -0.02 22.91 14.45
CA ASN A 86 0.99 23.75 15.10
C ASN A 86 1.63 24.77 14.16
N SER A 87 1.46 24.60 12.85
CA SER A 87 1.93 25.54 11.85
C SER A 87 1.16 26.86 11.88
N GLU A 88 1.86 27.97 12.07
CA GLU A 88 1.41 29.33 11.70
C GLU A 88 1.59 29.59 10.18
N ILE A 89 1.78 28.53 9.39
CA ILE A 89 2.37 28.55 8.05
C ILE A 89 1.48 29.28 7.03
N ASP A 90 2.14 30.16 6.27
CA ASP A 90 1.62 30.81 5.08
C ASP A 90 1.66 29.81 3.89
N TRP A 91 0.50 29.52 3.30
CA TRP A 91 0.26 28.42 2.35
C TRP A 91 0.94 28.55 0.99
N GLN A 92 1.84 29.52 0.80
CA GLN A 92 2.49 29.78 -0.48
C GLN A 92 3.63 28.80 -0.82
N ASP A 93 4.10 28.01 0.15
CA ASP A 93 5.23 27.09 -0.06
C ASP A 93 4.74 25.63 -0.15
N ASP A 94 4.51 25.16 -1.39
CA ASP A 94 4.04 23.80 -1.72
C ASP A 94 4.91 22.68 -1.08
N PHE A 95 6.18 22.99 -0.75
CA PHE A 95 7.11 22.02 -0.15
C PHE A 95 6.73 21.63 1.28
N GLN A 96 6.03 22.50 2.02
CA GLN A 96 5.64 22.25 3.42
C GLN A 96 4.36 21.39 3.54
N LEU A 97 3.71 21.07 2.42
CA LEU A 97 2.41 20.37 2.36
C LEU A 97 2.49 18.93 1.83
N SER A 98 3.69 18.35 1.73
CA SER A 98 3.84 16.96 1.32
C SER A 98 3.56 16.00 2.49
N PRO A 99 2.72 14.96 2.29
CA PRO A 99 2.53 13.87 3.24
C PRO A 99 3.86 13.21 3.64
N THR A 100 3.98 12.89 4.92
CA THR A 100 5.17 12.29 5.50
C THR A 100 5.01 10.78 5.55
N PHE A 101 5.84 10.06 4.79
CA PHE A 101 5.81 8.60 4.74
C PHE A 101 7.04 8.00 5.42
N GLU A 102 6.82 6.98 6.25
CA GLU A 102 7.85 6.04 6.65
C GLU A 102 7.93 4.95 5.58
N ILE A 103 9.11 4.79 4.98
CA ILE A 103 9.34 3.76 3.96
C ILE A 103 10.46 2.84 4.44
N LYS A 104 10.14 1.55 4.57
CA LYS A 104 11.11 0.49 4.83
C LYS A 104 11.21 -0.38 3.60
N THR A 105 12.41 -0.90 3.33
CA THR A 105 12.65 -1.79 2.19
C THR A 105 13.33 -3.07 2.68
N VAL A 106 12.83 -4.21 2.23
CA VAL A 106 13.45 -5.53 2.49
C VAL A 106 13.67 -6.27 1.18
N GLU A 107 14.77 -7.00 1.08
CA GLU A 107 15.00 -7.95 -0.01
C GLU A 107 14.27 -9.26 0.27
N ILE A 108 13.75 -9.90 -0.78
CA ILE A 108 13.12 -11.21 -0.72
C ILE A 108 13.72 -12.15 -1.76
N GLU A 109 13.72 -13.45 -1.47
CA GLU A 109 14.26 -14.43 -2.41
C GLU A 109 13.40 -14.56 -3.67
N TRP A 110 14.05 -14.76 -4.82
CA TRP A 110 13.38 -14.97 -6.11
C TRP A 110 12.39 -16.14 -6.09
N GLU A 111 12.73 -17.22 -5.39
CA GLU A 111 11.86 -18.39 -5.26
C GLU A 111 10.55 -18.02 -4.55
N PHE A 112 10.64 -17.29 -3.44
CA PHE A 112 9.48 -16.82 -2.70
C PHE A 112 8.64 -15.86 -3.56
N TYR A 113 9.29 -14.88 -4.21
CA TYR A 113 8.63 -13.93 -5.09
C TYR A 113 7.83 -14.64 -6.18
N ARG A 114 8.45 -15.57 -6.94
CA ARG A 114 7.77 -16.32 -8.01
C ARG A 114 6.64 -17.20 -7.50
N LYS A 115 6.82 -17.81 -6.32
CA LYS A 115 5.79 -18.62 -5.68
C LYS A 115 4.53 -17.79 -5.39
N LEU A 116 4.67 -16.57 -4.88
CA LEU A 116 3.53 -15.69 -4.61
C LEU A 116 2.69 -15.42 -5.85
N TYR A 117 3.32 -15.06 -6.97
CA TYR A 117 2.59 -14.83 -8.23
C TYR A 117 1.97 -16.10 -8.79
N SER A 118 2.65 -17.25 -8.65
CA SER A 118 2.09 -18.53 -9.06
C SER A 118 0.90 -18.97 -8.22
N GLU A 119 0.85 -18.59 -6.95
CA GLU A 119 -0.31 -18.85 -6.08
C GLU A 119 -1.45 -17.89 -6.42
N LEU A 120 -1.16 -16.59 -6.56
CA LEU A 120 -2.15 -15.58 -6.91
C LEU A 120 -2.80 -15.87 -8.28
N SER A 121 -2.05 -16.32 -9.28
CA SER A 121 -2.59 -16.63 -10.61
C SER A 121 -3.53 -17.84 -10.65
N LYS A 122 -3.54 -18.66 -9.59
CA LYS A 122 -4.46 -19.80 -9.43
C LYS A 122 -5.75 -19.41 -8.73
N VAL A 123 -5.79 -18.23 -8.08
CA VAL A 123 -7.00 -17.72 -7.45
C VAL A 123 -8.03 -17.42 -8.55
N GLN A 124 -9.17 -18.08 -8.47
CA GLN A 124 -10.29 -17.84 -9.37
C GLN A 124 -11.35 -17.04 -8.64
N LEU A 125 -11.77 -15.92 -9.26
CA LEU A 125 -12.84 -15.10 -8.73
C LEU A 125 -14.01 -15.14 -9.70
N PRO A 126 -15.24 -15.33 -9.21
CA PRO A 126 -16.41 -15.25 -10.07
C PRO A 126 -16.57 -13.82 -10.61
N PRO A 127 -16.92 -13.64 -11.89
CA PRO A 127 -17.06 -12.31 -12.49
C PRO A 127 -18.27 -11.53 -11.96
N PHE A 128 -19.25 -12.23 -11.38
CA PHE A 128 -20.44 -11.65 -10.78
C PHE A 128 -20.67 -12.31 -9.43
N LEU A 129 -20.99 -11.51 -8.43
CA LEU A 129 -21.33 -11.96 -7.08
C LEU A 129 -22.63 -11.30 -6.67
N GLU A 130 -23.58 -12.11 -6.19
CA GLU A 130 -24.73 -11.60 -5.45
C GLU A 130 -24.29 -11.40 -4.01
N VAL A 131 -23.88 -10.18 -3.69
CA VAL A 131 -23.33 -9.87 -2.38
C VAL A 131 -24.38 -9.16 -1.53
N GLU A 132 -25.04 -9.90 -0.63
CA GLU A 132 -25.75 -9.30 0.51
C GLU A 132 -24.77 -9.05 1.66
N MET A 133 -23.84 -8.10 1.47
CA MET A 133 -22.92 -7.70 2.55
C MET A 133 -23.28 -6.29 3.04
N SER A 134 -23.65 -6.21 4.31
CA SER A 134 -23.60 -4.95 5.06
C SER A 134 -22.22 -4.79 5.67
N GLY A 135 -21.36 -3.95 5.08
CA GLY A 135 -20.11 -3.57 5.74
C GLY A 135 -20.42 -2.88 7.07
N ARG A 136 -20.02 -3.50 8.18
CA ARG A 136 -19.94 -2.85 9.50
C ARG A 136 -18.46 -2.66 9.82
N ASP A 137 -18.15 -1.59 10.56
CA ASP A 137 -16.82 -1.18 11.01
C ASP A 137 -15.78 -2.31 11.03
N GLY A 138 -14.66 -2.10 10.32
CA GLY A 138 -13.61 -3.10 10.20
C GLY A 138 -12.42 -2.61 9.39
N ASP A 139 -11.45 -3.49 9.21
CA ASP A 139 -10.27 -3.25 8.41
C ASP A 139 -10.63 -3.33 6.93
N ILE A 140 -10.12 -2.39 6.13
CA ILE A 140 -10.20 -2.43 4.68
C ILE A 140 -8.92 -3.06 4.16
N CYS A 141 -9.05 -4.13 3.39
CA CYS A 141 -7.94 -4.84 2.76
C CYS A 141 -8.03 -4.69 1.26
N GLY A 142 -6.89 -4.77 0.58
CA GLY A 142 -6.91 -4.88 -0.86
C GLY A 142 -5.61 -5.31 -1.49
N ILE A 143 -5.76 -5.74 -2.74
CA ILE A 143 -4.68 -6.15 -3.62
C ILE A 143 -4.83 -5.43 -4.97
N GLU A 144 -3.70 -5.12 -5.58
CA GLU A 144 -3.65 -4.56 -6.93
C GLU A 144 -2.45 -5.13 -7.68
N THR A 145 -2.69 -5.72 -8.85
CA THR A 145 -1.60 -6.04 -9.78
C THR A 145 -1.20 -4.79 -10.54
N LEU A 146 0.10 -4.51 -10.61
CA LEU A 146 0.63 -3.28 -11.20
C LEU A 146 1.26 -3.49 -12.57
N ASP A 147 0.79 -4.48 -13.34
CA ASP A 147 1.23 -4.68 -14.71
C ASP A 147 0.96 -3.42 -15.56
N TYR A 148 1.85 -3.13 -16.50
CA TYR A 148 1.70 -2.03 -17.43
C TYR A 148 0.47 -2.18 -18.35
N PHE A 149 0.11 -3.41 -18.71
CA PHE A 149 -0.96 -3.68 -19.66
C PHE A 149 -2.31 -3.96 -19.00
N TYR A 150 -2.32 -4.58 -17.82
CA TYR A 150 -3.53 -5.00 -17.13
C TYR A 150 -3.39 -4.87 -15.61
N SER A 151 -4.10 -3.93 -15.00
CA SER A 151 -4.23 -3.87 -13.55
C SER A 151 -5.59 -4.42 -13.11
N GLY A 152 -5.55 -5.31 -12.11
CA GLY A 152 -6.73 -5.78 -11.39
C GLY A 152 -6.63 -5.31 -9.95
N ARG A 153 -7.64 -4.57 -9.49
CA ARG A 153 -7.74 -4.10 -8.11
C ARG A 153 -8.95 -4.71 -7.42
N ILE A 154 -8.74 -5.31 -6.26
CA ILE A 154 -9.79 -5.90 -5.44
C ILE A 154 -9.67 -5.33 -4.03
N ILE A 155 -10.80 -4.89 -3.49
CA ILE A 155 -10.90 -4.28 -2.16
C ILE A 155 -12.05 -4.97 -1.43
N TRP A 156 -11.83 -5.30 -0.16
CA TRP A 156 -12.87 -5.85 0.71
C TRP A 156 -12.74 -5.27 2.12
N TRP A 157 -13.82 -5.39 2.88
CA TRP A 157 -13.84 -5.12 4.32
C TRP A 157 -13.40 -6.38 5.08
N SER A 158 -13.46 -6.39 6.40
CA SER A 158 -13.12 -7.59 7.18
C SER A 158 -13.98 -8.81 6.83
N ASP A 159 -15.23 -8.57 6.41
CA ASP A 159 -16.11 -9.57 5.82
C ASP A 159 -15.85 -9.67 4.31
N TYR A 160 -15.92 -10.89 3.76
CA TYR A 160 -15.71 -11.17 2.34
C TYR A 160 -16.65 -12.30 1.86
N PRO A 161 -16.99 -12.34 0.55
CA PRO A 161 -17.75 -13.45 -0.03
C PRO A 161 -17.02 -14.78 0.16
N GLU A 162 -17.73 -15.88 0.41
CA GLU A 162 -17.12 -17.20 0.62
C GLU A 162 -16.28 -17.62 -0.60
N GLU A 163 -16.70 -17.21 -1.80
CA GLU A 163 -15.99 -17.44 -3.06
C GLU A 163 -14.61 -16.78 -3.10
N TRP A 164 -14.34 -15.79 -2.24
CA TRP A 164 -13.04 -15.10 -2.15
C TRP A 164 -12.11 -15.75 -1.13
N LYS A 165 -12.51 -16.86 -0.51
CA LYS A 165 -11.73 -17.52 0.53
C LYS A 165 -10.28 -17.79 0.13
N ASP A 166 -10.03 -18.29 -1.08
CA ASP A 166 -8.67 -18.58 -1.54
C ASP A 166 -7.82 -17.30 -1.67
N LEU A 167 -8.43 -16.20 -2.14
CA LEU A 167 -7.77 -14.90 -2.21
C LEU A 167 -7.41 -14.39 -0.83
N VAL A 168 -8.36 -14.44 0.11
CA VAL A 168 -8.18 -13.92 1.46
C VAL A 168 -7.20 -14.77 2.26
N ASP A 169 -7.25 -16.10 2.13
CA ASP A 169 -6.29 -16.99 2.75
C ASP A 169 -4.86 -16.76 2.21
N TRP A 170 -4.71 -16.48 0.91
CA TRP A 170 -3.43 -16.08 0.31
C TRP A 170 -2.97 -14.72 0.85
N TYR A 171 -3.87 -13.73 0.89
CA TYR A 171 -3.61 -12.38 1.38
C TYR A 171 -3.13 -12.41 2.84
N GLU A 172 -3.84 -13.12 3.72
CA GLU A 172 -3.52 -13.18 5.14
C GLU A 172 -2.19 -13.88 5.43
N LYS A 173 -1.88 -14.94 4.67
CA LYS A 173 -0.56 -15.60 4.75
C LYS A 173 0.55 -14.63 4.36
N LEU A 174 0.36 -13.89 3.26
CA LEU A 174 1.34 -12.92 2.79
C LEU A 174 1.49 -11.75 3.77
N ARG A 175 0.38 -11.20 4.27
CA ARG A 175 0.36 -10.12 5.27
C ARG A 175 1.16 -10.49 6.50
N LYS A 176 0.90 -11.66 7.10
CA LYS A 176 1.63 -12.15 8.28
C LYS A 176 3.13 -12.28 8.02
N PHE A 177 3.50 -12.88 6.89
CA PHE A 177 4.91 -12.98 6.48
C PHE A 177 5.58 -11.60 6.37
N LEU A 178 4.90 -10.63 5.77
CA LEU A 178 5.43 -9.28 5.63
C LEU A 178 5.57 -8.58 6.98
N GLU A 179 4.55 -8.67 7.85
CA GLU A 179 4.63 -8.11 9.19
C GLU A 179 5.81 -8.70 9.98
N GLU A 180 6.00 -10.02 9.96
CA GLU A 180 7.16 -10.67 10.58
C GLU A 180 8.49 -10.20 9.97
N LYS A 181 8.58 -10.10 8.64
CA LYS A 181 9.79 -9.65 7.94
C LYS A 181 10.18 -8.23 8.31
N PHE A 182 9.22 -7.31 8.36
CA PHE A 182 9.48 -5.90 8.68
C PHE A 182 9.69 -5.65 10.18
N SER A 183 9.09 -6.45 11.06
CA SER A 183 9.38 -6.41 12.50
C SER A 183 10.81 -6.84 12.81
N ASN A 184 11.32 -7.88 12.15
CA ASN A 184 12.69 -8.36 12.36
C ASN A 184 13.78 -7.39 11.84
N TYR A 185 13.44 -6.50 10.91
CA TYR A 185 14.35 -5.49 10.37
C TYR A 185 14.42 -4.20 11.20
N SER A 186 13.57 -4.06 12.22
CA SER A 186 13.51 -2.86 13.07
C SER A 186 14.33 -2.99 14.38
N ASN A 187 15.14 -4.05 14.51
CA ASN A 187 16.12 -4.27 15.59
C ASN A 187 17.55 -4.28 15.02
#